data_AF-A0A960C206-F1
#
_entry.id   AF-A0A960C206-F1
#
_cell.length_a   1.000
_cell.length_b   1.000
_cell.length_c   1.000
_cell.angle_alpha   90.00
_cell.angle_beta   90.00
_cell.angle_gamma   90.00
#
_symmetry.space_group_name_H-M   'P 1'
#
loop_
_entity.id
_entity.type
_entity.pdbx_description
1 polymer ?
#
loop_
_entity_poly.entity_id
_entity_poly.type
_entity_poly.pdbx_seq_one_letter_code
_entity_poly.pdbx_strand_id
1 'polypeptide(L)'
;RRFLRHLNDVAPANRAGEEPGPVSTGSGDVDAGSTQVKPRRFAYPPNLYVVDGGPAQVNSAQRVLDELGITDVAVIGLAKRLEEVWVPAEPDPVILPRNSEGLYLLQRVRDEAHRFAVSYHRSLRSKRMTASALDSVRGLGETRRKALVTHFGSVARLREASVQEITAVPGIGVATASAVLQALRADGGTSAVVPDSAASPPVPDSAALPPQPEPPGEDRVEHHD
;
A
#
# COMPACT_ATOMS: atom_id res chain seq x y z
N ARG A 1 -3.00 -14.03 9.43
CA ARG A 1 -4.00 -13.94 10.54
C ARG A 1 -5.42 -14.34 10.13
N ARG A 2 -5.98 -13.88 8.99
CA ARG A 2 -7.34 -14.26 8.55
C ARG A 2 -7.41 -15.68 7.95
N PHE A 3 -6.44 -16.03 7.11
CA PHE A 3 -6.29 -17.40 6.56
C PHE A 3 -6.02 -18.45 7.63
N LEU A 4 -5.06 -18.20 8.53
CA LEU A 4 -4.81 -19.06 9.70
C LEU A 4 -6.05 -19.26 10.58
N ARG A 5 -6.93 -18.26 10.67
CA ARG A 5 -8.18 -18.38 11.41
C ARG A 5 -9.17 -19.31 10.70
N HIS A 6 -9.24 -19.24 9.37
CA HIS A 6 -10.07 -20.16 8.58
C HIS A 6 -9.56 -21.61 8.67
N LEU A 7 -8.25 -21.84 8.56
CA LEU A 7 -7.68 -23.19 8.71
C LEU A 7 -8.00 -23.78 10.08
N ASN A 8 -7.94 -22.98 11.15
CA ASN A 8 -8.34 -23.42 12.49
C ASN A 8 -9.85 -23.69 12.62
N ASP A 9 -10.68 -23.02 11.81
CA ASP A 9 -12.13 -23.24 11.77
C ASP A 9 -12.51 -24.48 10.92
N VAL A 10 -11.68 -24.89 9.94
CA VAL A 10 -11.89 -26.06 9.06
C VAL A 10 -11.22 -27.35 9.56
N ALA A 11 -10.14 -27.24 10.34
CA ALA A 11 -9.40 -28.39 10.87
C ALA A 11 -10.20 -29.43 11.69
N PRO A 12 -11.31 -29.10 12.40
CA PRO A 12 -12.11 -30.13 13.05
C PRO A 12 -13.16 -30.78 12.14
N ALA A 13 -13.45 -30.24 10.94
CA ALA A 13 -14.55 -30.72 10.10
C ALA A 13 -14.19 -31.87 9.16
N ASN A 14 -12.91 -32.06 8.83
CA ASN A 14 -12.45 -33.07 7.87
C ASN A 14 -11.89 -34.37 8.49
N ARG A 15 -12.21 -34.67 9.76
CA ARG A 15 -11.94 -35.97 10.39
C ARG A 15 -13.22 -36.74 10.70
N ALA A 16 -14.06 -36.92 9.69
CA ALA A 16 -15.02 -38.01 9.64
C ALA A 16 -15.21 -38.35 8.17
N GLY A 17 -14.67 -39.49 7.75
CA GLY A 17 -14.91 -40.00 6.40
C GLY A 17 -16.35 -40.47 6.28
N GLU A 18 -17.09 -39.92 5.34
CA GLU A 18 -18.36 -40.48 4.87
C GLU A 18 -18.60 -40.00 3.43
N GLU A 19 -18.69 -40.97 2.52
CA GLU A 19 -19.06 -40.82 1.11
C GLU A 19 -20.45 -40.18 0.95
N PRO A 20 -20.71 -39.33 -0.06
CA PRO A 20 -22.02 -38.71 -0.22
C PRO A 20 -23.00 -39.69 -0.89
N GLY A 21 -23.88 -40.31 -0.10
CA GLY A 21 -25.09 -40.99 -0.58
C GLY A 21 -26.18 -40.00 -1.03
N PRO A 22 -27.10 -40.41 -1.93
CA PRO A 22 -28.05 -39.49 -2.54
C PRO A 22 -29.12 -39.03 -1.53
N VAL A 23 -29.45 -37.74 -1.67
CA VAL A 23 -30.37 -36.95 -0.85
C VAL A 23 -31.75 -37.63 -0.73
N SER A 24 -32.13 -37.97 0.50
CA SER A 24 -33.51 -38.36 0.85
C SER A 24 -34.21 -37.19 1.53
N THR A 25 -35.29 -36.72 0.90
CA THR A 25 -36.27 -35.79 1.45
C THR A 25 -37.03 -36.44 2.61
N GLY A 26 -36.88 -35.89 3.81
CA GLY A 26 -37.60 -36.34 5.01
C GLY A 26 -37.90 -35.18 5.95
N SER A 27 -39.18 -34.87 6.05
CA SER A 27 -39.81 -33.89 6.94
C SER A 27 -39.61 -34.24 8.42
N GLY A 28 -39.32 -33.24 9.25
CA GLY A 28 -39.31 -33.38 10.72
C GLY A 28 -39.11 -32.03 11.40
N ASP A 29 -40.16 -31.58 12.08
CA ASP A 29 -40.23 -30.33 12.84
C ASP A 29 -39.46 -30.37 14.17
N VAL A 30 -39.11 -29.16 14.62
CA VAL A 30 -38.73 -28.64 15.97
C VAL A 30 -37.39 -29.06 16.63
N ASP A 31 -36.49 -28.08 16.78
CA ASP A 31 -36.17 -27.57 18.14
C ASP A 31 -35.70 -26.10 18.11
N ALA A 32 -36.16 -25.36 19.10
CA ALA A 32 -36.06 -23.92 19.25
C ALA A 32 -34.72 -23.52 19.88
N GLY A 33 -33.98 -22.66 19.19
CA GLY A 33 -32.76 -22.08 19.75
C GLY A 33 -31.84 -21.41 18.74
N SER A 34 -32.37 -20.74 17.72
CA SER A 34 -31.54 -20.01 16.76
C SER A 34 -31.01 -18.72 17.40
N THR A 35 -29.92 -18.84 18.17
CA THR A 35 -28.97 -17.73 18.28
C THR A 35 -28.59 -17.38 16.84
N GLN A 36 -29.12 -16.28 16.33
CA GLN A 36 -28.83 -15.80 14.97
C GLN A 36 -27.32 -15.58 14.85
N VAL A 37 -26.60 -16.60 14.37
CA VAL A 37 -25.20 -16.48 14.03
C VAL A 37 -25.15 -15.59 12.79
N LYS A 38 -24.94 -14.29 13.03
CA LYS A 38 -24.70 -13.28 12.00
C LYS A 38 -23.69 -13.87 11.00
N PRO A 39 -24.02 -14.02 9.71
CA PRO A 39 -23.14 -14.70 8.77
C PRO A 39 -21.76 -14.03 8.79
N ARG A 40 -20.75 -14.80 9.23
CA ARG A 40 -19.38 -14.30 9.35
C ARG A 40 -18.90 -13.97 7.93
N ARG A 41 -18.53 -12.71 7.72
CA ARG A 41 -18.13 -12.15 6.43
C ARG A 41 -17.09 -13.02 5.73
N PHE A 42 -17.49 -13.64 4.60
CA PHE A 42 -16.70 -14.46 3.68
C PHE A 42 -15.84 -15.51 4.39
N ALA A 43 -16.42 -16.70 4.58
CA ALA A 43 -15.78 -17.86 5.19
C ALA A 43 -15.18 -18.83 4.16
N TYR A 44 -14.91 -18.36 2.94
CA TYR A 44 -14.25 -19.16 1.90
C TYR A 44 -12.87 -18.56 1.59
N PRO A 45 -11.84 -19.39 1.44
CA PRO A 45 -10.55 -18.93 0.93
C PRO A 45 -10.76 -18.45 -0.52
N PRO A 46 -10.10 -17.36 -0.94
CA PRO A 46 -10.14 -16.94 -2.33
C PRO A 46 -9.49 -18.01 -3.20
N ASN A 47 -10.00 -18.19 -4.42
CA ASN A 47 -9.41 -19.12 -5.37
C ASN A 47 -8.14 -18.57 -6.04
N LEU A 48 -7.93 -17.24 -5.97
CA LEU A 48 -6.82 -16.54 -6.60
C LEU A 48 -6.27 -15.44 -5.68
N TYR A 49 -4.94 -15.40 -5.57
CA TYR A 49 -4.19 -14.35 -4.90
C TYR A 49 -3.36 -13.57 -5.91
N VAL A 50 -3.64 -12.27 -6.03
CA VAL A 50 -2.97 -11.38 -7.00
C VAL A 50 -1.96 -10.49 -6.27
N VAL A 51 -0.71 -10.54 -6.70
CA VAL A 51 0.40 -9.75 -6.16
C VAL A 51 0.66 -8.53 -7.06
N ASP A 52 0.73 -7.32 -6.50
CA ASP A 52 1.15 -6.10 -7.23
C ASP A 52 2.67 -6.13 -7.46
N GLY A 53 3.09 -6.88 -8.47
CA GLY A 53 4.45 -6.85 -8.98
C GLY A 53 4.91 -8.11 -9.70
N GLY A 54 6.24 -8.23 -9.86
CA GLY A 54 6.88 -9.15 -10.80
C GLY A 54 7.25 -10.53 -10.22
N PRO A 55 8.04 -11.33 -10.97
CA PRO A 55 8.26 -12.75 -10.67
C PRO A 55 8.87 -12.99 -9.29
N ALA A 56 9.78 -12.12 -8.83
CA ALA A 56 10.40 -12.23 -7.51
C ALA A 56 9.36 -12.19 -6.37
N GLN A 57 8.36 -11.30 -6.48
CA GLN A 57 7.31 -11.14 -5.48
C GLN A 57 6.29 -12.28 -5.55
N VAL A 58 5.96 -12.74 -6.76
CA VAL A 58 5.08 -13.90 -6.99
C VAL A 58 5.69 -15.18 -6.40
N ASN A 59 6.95 -15.48 -6.74
CA ASN A 59 7.66 -16.64 -6.20
C ASN A 59 7.82 -16.54 -4.68
N SER A 60 8.01 -15.33 -4.14
CA SER A 60 8.01 -15.15 -2.68
C SER A 60 6.65 -15.43 -2.05
N ALA A 61 5.56 -15.02 -2.67
CA ALA A 61 4.22 -15.29 -2.17
C ALA A 61 3.90 -16.79 -2.25
N GLN A 62 4.26 -17.46 -3.34
CA GLN A 62 4.09 -18.90 -3.51
C GLN A 62 4.83 -19.67 -2.43
N ARG A 63 6.12 -19.38 -2.16
CA ARG A 63 6.88 -20.04 -1.09
C ARG A 63 6.20 -19.93 0.27
N VAL A 64 5.63 -18.77 0.60
CA VAL A 64 4.90 -18.59 1.86
C VAL A 64 3.62 -19.42 1.90
N LEU A 65 2.90 -19.57 0.78
CA LEU A 65 1.75 -20.47 0.74
C LEU A 65 2.16 -21.94 0.89
N ASP A 66 3.25 -22.35 0.24
CA ASP A 66 3.81 -23.70 0.34
C ASP A 66 4.23 -24.03 1.78
N GLU A 67 4.95 -23.11 2.44
CA GLU A 67 5.36 -23.22 3.85
C GLU A 67 4.15 -23.35 4.80
N LEU A 68 3.02 -22.76 4.43
CA LEU A 68 1.77 -22.84 5.20
C LEU A 68 0.90 -24.05 4.80
N GLY A 69 1.33 -24.86 3.83
CA GLY A 69 0.58 -26.01 3.32
C GLY A 69 -0.69 -25.62 2.54
N ILE A 70 -0.75 -24.41 1.99
CA ILE A 70 -1.89 -23.91 1.22
C ILE A 70 -1.66 -24.22 -0.25
N THR A 71 -2.36 -25.21 -0.79
CA THR A 71 -2.19 -25.71 -2.16
C THR A 71 -3.40 -25.45 -3.06
N ASP A 72 -4.52 -24.98 -2.51
CA ASP A 72 -5.80 -24.79 -3.17
C ASP A 72 -6.04 -23.36 -3.66
N VAL A 73 -5.07 -22.46 -3.46
CA VAL A 73 -5.15 -21.05 -3.87
C VAL A 73 -4.13 -20.78 -4.96
N ALA A 74 -4.60 -20.37 -6.14
CA ALA A 74 -3.71 -19.95 -7.22
C ALA A 74 -3.05 -18.60 -6.88
N VAL A 75 -1.81 -18.39 -7.33
CA VAL A 75 -1.10 -17.12 -7.17
C VAL A 75 -0.70 -16.58 -8.54
N ILE A 76 -0.90 -15.29 -8.77
CA ILE A 76 -0.35 -14.58 -9.92
C ILE A 76 0.22 -13.23 -9.48
N GLY A 77 1.15 -12.70 -10.27
CA GLY A 77 1.58 -11.32 -10.20
C GLY A 77 1.03 -10.52 -11.36
N LEU A 78 0.74 -9.24 -11.12
CA LEU A 78 0.46 -8.29 -12.18
C LEU A 78 1.55 -7.22 -12.16
N ALA A 79 2.48 -7.30 -13.10
CA ALA A 79 3.56 -6.32 -13.21
C ALA A 79 3.06 -5.05 -13.90
N LYS A 80 3.53 -3.88 -13.43
CA LYS A 80 3.08 -2.57 -13.94
C LYS A 80 3.48 -2.28 -15.38
N ARG A 81 4.58 -2.86 -15.86
CA ARG A 81 5.00 -2.70 -17.26
C ARG A 81 4.16 -3.66 -18.10
N LEU A 82 3.40 -3.11 -19.04
CA LEU A 82 2.56 -3.85 -19.99
C LEU A 82 1.47 -4.75 -19.39
N GLU A 83 1.22 -4.67 -18.07
CA GLU A 83 0.21 -5.48 -17.37
C GLU A 83 0.46 -6.99 -17.54
N GLU A 84 1.73 -7.37 -17.51
CA GLU A 84 2.20 -8.75 -17.63
C GLU A 84 1.74 -9.59 -16.45
N VAL A 85 1.13 -10.74 -16.75
CA VAL A 85 0.68 -11.69 -15.73
C VAL A 85 1.78 -12.71 -15.47
N TRP A 86 2.33 -12.72 -14.26
CA TRP A 86 3.39 -13.62 -13.85
C TRP A 86 2.82 -14.80 -13.07
N VAL A 87 3.14 -16.01 -13.51
CA VAL A 87 2.77 -17.26 -12.82
C VAL A 87 3.99 -17.78 -12.06
N PRO A 88 3.84 -18.33 -10.84
CA PRO A 88 4.95 -18.91 -10.10
C PRO A 88 5.69 -19.97 -10.92
N ALA A 89 7.01 -20.02 -10.79
CA ALA A 89 7.91 -20.95 -11.48
C ALA A 89 7.92 -20.89 -13.02
N GLU A 90 7.10 -20.04 -13.66
CA GLU A 90 7.17 -19.82 -15.11
C GLU A 90 8.26 -18.79 -15.46
N PRO A 91 9.07 -19.06 -16.51
CA PRO A 91 10.15 -18.16 -16.91
C PRO A 91 9.64 -16.90 -17.61
N ASP A 92 8.50 -17.00 -18.32
CA ASP A 92 7.93 -15.96 -19.15
C ASP A 92 6.54 -15.54 -18.65
N PRO A 93 6.17 -14.26 -18.79
CA PRO A 93 4.84 -13.79 -18.42
C PRO A 93 3.78 -14.19 -19.46
N VAL A 94 2.55 -14.33 -18.98
CA VAL A 94 1.37 -14.39 -19.83
C VAL A 94 0.97 -12.98 -20.24
N ILE A 95 0.97 -12.72 -21.54
CA ILE A 95 0.53 -11.45 -22.13
C ILE A 95 -0.93 -11.58 -22.55
N LEU A 96 -1.82 -10.89 -21.85
CA LEU A 96 -3.23 -10.83 -22.23
C LEU A 96 -3.45 -9.81 -23.36
N PRO A 97 -4.39 -10.08 -24.30
CA PRO A 97 -4.78 -9.09 -25.30
C PRO A 97 -5.24 -7.79 -24.63
N ARG A 98 -4.85 -6.64 -25.22
CA ARG A 98 -5.14 -5.31 -24.67
C ARG A 98 -6.64 -5.01 -24.55
N ASN A 99 -7.46 -5.66 -25.36
CA ASN A 99 -8.92 -5.55 -25.39
C ASN A 99 -9.62 -6.69 -24.62
N SER A 100 -8.88 -7.49 -23.84
CA SER A 100 -9.49 -8.59 -23.10
C SER A 100 -10.15 -8.11 -21.80
N GLU A 101 -11.35 -8.59 -21.54
CA GLU A 101 -12.08 -8.31 -20.29
C GLU A 101 -11.31 -8.80 -19.05
N GLY A 102 -10.58 -9.91 -19.19
CA GLY A 102 -9.73 -10.43 -18.11
C GLY A 102 -8.64 -9.46 -17.68
N LEU A 103 -8.01 -8.78 -18.65
CA LEU A 103 -7.00 -7.77 -18.37
C LEU A 103 -7.60 -6.56 -17.63
N TYR A 104 -8.77 -6.08 -18.07
CA TYR A 104 -9.45 -4.96 -17.42
C TYR A 104 -9.87 -5.29 -15.98
N LEU A 105 -10.29 -6.53 -15.71
CA LEU A 105 -10.59 -6.97 -14.36
C LEU A 105 -9.34 -6.94 -13.47
N LEU A 106 -8.23 -7.50 -13.94
CA LEU A 106 -6.97 -7.52 -13.18
C LEU A 106 -6.44 -6.12 -12.89
N GLN A 107 -6.52 -5.21 -13.86
CA GLN A 107 -6.18 -3.80 -13.67
C GLN A 107 -7.05 -3.16 -12.58
N ARG A 108 -8.37 -3.35 -12.61
CA ARG A 108 -9.28 -2.79 -11.59
C ARG A 108 -8.97 -3.34 -10.19
N VAL A 109 -8.66 -4.63 -10.07
CA VAL A 109 -8.25 -5.24 -8.80
C VAL A 109 -6.96 -4.62 -8.29
N ARG A 110 -5.96 -4.44 -9.16
CA ARG A 110 -4.70 -3.77 -8.81
C ARG A 110 -4.93 -2.33 -8.38
N ASP A 111 -5.71 -1.56 -9.12
CA ASP A 111 -5.97 -0.15 -8.82
C ASP A 111 -6.69 0.00 -7.47
N GLU A 112 -7.62 -0.90 -7.16
CA GLU A 112 -8.29 -0.95 -5.86
C GLU A 112 -7.31 -1.30 -4.74
N ALA A 113 -6.47 -2.32 -4.93
CA ALA A 113 -5.45 -2.72 -3.96
C ALA A 113 -4.44 -1.58 -3.73
N HIS A 114 -3.98 -0.94 -4.79
CA HIS A 114 -3.05 0.18 -4.74
C HIS A 114 -3.68 1.41 -4.06
N ARG A 115 -4.91 1.78 -4.44
CA ARG A 115 -5.67 2.87 -3.80
C ARG A 115 -5.84 2.61 -2.31
N PHE A 116 -6.23 1.40 -1.94
CA PHE A 116 -6.39 1.01 -0.54
C PHE A 116 -5.07 1.10 0.22
N ALA A 117 -3.99 0.52 -0.31
CA ALA A 117 -2.67 0.55 0.31
C ALA A 117 -2.16 1.98 0.50
N VAL A 118 -2.20 2.82 -0.55
CA VAL A 118 -1.78 4.23 -0.48
C VAL A 118 -2.60 5.00 0.54
N SER A 119 -3.93 4.84 0.54
CA SER A 119 -4.82 5.53 1.47
C SER A 119 -4.58 5.10 2.92
N TYR A 120 -4.39 3.80 3.14
CA TYR A 120 -4.11 3.24 4.46
C TYR A 120 -2.76 3.72 5.00
N HIS A 121 -1.70 3.64 4.20
CA HIS A 121 -0.37 4.12 4.59
C HIS A 121 -0.33 5.64 4.79
N ARG A 122 -1.06 6.41 3.97
CA ARG A 122 -1.24 7.86 4.18
C ARG A 122 -1.89 8.13 5.53
N SER A 123 -3.00 7.45 5.84
CA SER A 123 -3.67 7.58 7.14
C SER A 123 -2.75 7.23 8.30
N LEU A 124 -2.02 6.11 8.21
CA LEU A 124 -1.09 5.66 9.25
C LEU A 124 0.06 6.65 9.45
N ARG A 125 0.63 7.18 8.37
CA ARG A 125 1.68 8.20 8.41
C ARG A 125 1.16 9.49 9.04
N SER A 126 -0.01 9.97 8.61
CA SER A 126 -0.64 11.16 9.19
C SER A 126 -0.85 11.00 10.69
N LYS A 127 -1.32 9.85 11.16
CA LYS A 127 -1.48 9.56 12.59
C LYS A 127 -0.16 9.60 13.35
N ARG A 128 0.92 8.99 12.81
CA ARG A 128 2.26 9.02 13.45
C ARG A 128 2.83 10.44 13.52
N MET A 129 2.73 11.23 12.45
CA MET A 129 3.14 12.63 12.46
C MET A 129 2.33 13.45 13.46
N THR A 130 1.02 13.15 13.60
CA THR A 130 0.16 13.80 14.59
C THR A 130 0.60 13.49 16.02
N ALA A 131 0.98 12.24 16.30
CA ALA A 131 1.52 11.89 17.61
C ALA A 131 2.78 12.72 17.92
N SER A 132 3.74 12.75 16.98
CA SER A 132 5.01 13.44 17.14
C SER A 132 4.90 14.96 17.26
N ALA A 133 4.03 15.61 16.48
CA ALA A 133 3.87 17.07 16.54
C ALA A 133 3.10 17.53 17.79
N LEU A 134 2.29 16.64 18.38
CA LEU A 134 1.54 16.90 19.61
C LEU A 134 2.30 16.45 20.88
N ASP A 135 3.49 15.85 20.75
CA ASP A 135 4.36 15.46 21.86
C ASP A 135 4.97 16.67 22.57
N SER A 136 5.24 17.75 21.86
CA SER A 136 5.85 18.97 22.39
C SER A 136 4.86 19.91 23.12
N VAL A 137 3.56 19.64 23.06
CA VAL A 137 2.53 20.54 23.62
C VAL A 137 2.35 20.32 25.13
N ARG A 138 2.81 21.30 25.92
CA ARG A 138 2.66 21.29 27.38
C ARG A 138 1.19 21.21 27.80
N GLY A 139 0.84 20.24 28.64
CA GLY A 139 -0.53 20.05 29.15
C GLY A 139 -1.43 19.16 28.28
N LEU A 140 -0.92 18.65 27.16
CA LEU A 140 -1.61 17.71 26.28
C LEU A 140 -1.20 16.26 26.56
N GLY A 141 -1.98 15.56 27.39
CA GLY A 141 -1.78 14.14 27.66
C GLY A 141 -2.25 13.21 26.52
N GLU A 142 -1.83 11.95 26.58
CA GLU A 142 -2.08 10.93 25.54
C GLU A 142 -3.58 10.75 25.21
N THR A 143 -4.47 10.80 26.20
CA THR A 143 -5.93 10.67 26.00
C THR A 143 -6.49 11.82 25.17
N ARG A 144 -6.12 13.07 25.51
CA ARG A 144 -6.56 14.28 24.79
C ARG A 144 -5.99 14.31 23.37
N ARG A 145 -4.74 13.87 23.21
CA ARG A 145 -4.10 13.73 21.90
C ARG A 145 -4.83 12.74 21.01
N LYS A 146 -5.13 11.53 21.50
CA LYS A 146 -5.90 10.54 20.75
C LYS A 146 -7.28 11.07 20.36
N ALA A 147 -7.94 11.83 21.23
CA ALA A 147 -9.21 12.47 20.91
C ALA A 147 -9.08 13.47 19.74
N LEU A 148 -8.06 14.33 19.76
CA LEU A 148 -7.77 15.25 18.65
C LEU A 148 -7.45 14.51 17.34
N VAL A 149 -6.59 13.50 17.38
CA VAL A 149 -6.22 12.70 16.18
C VAL A 149 -7.44 11.97 15.61
N THR A 150 -8.32 11.47 16.48
CA THR A 150 -9.53 10.73 16.07
C THR A 150 -10.56 11.68 15.47
N HIS A 151 -10.75 12.86 16.06
CA HIS A 151 -11.71 13.86 15.58
C HIS A 151 -11.27 14.49 14.25
N PHE A 152 -10.02 14.97 14.17
CA PHE A 152 -9.53 15.70 13.00
C PHE A 152 -8.89 14.80 11.95
N GLY A 153 -8.50 13.56 12.29
CA GLY A 153 -7.93 12.55 11.39
C GLY A 153 -6.47 12.76 10.96
N SER A 154 -6.01 14.02 10.81
CA SER A 154 -4.63 14.35 10.46
C SER A 154 -4.18 15.71 11.02
N VAL A 155 -2.86 15.91 11.17
CA VAL A 155 -2.27 17.22 11.52
C VAL A 155 -2.66 18.31 10.54
N ALA A 156 -2.69 18.00 9.24
CA ALA A 156 -3.03 18.99 8.22
C ALA A 156 -4.42 19.60 8.47
N ARG A 157 -5.43 18.75 8.73
CA ARG A 157 -6.77 19.22 9.09
C ARG A 157 -6.81 19.94 10.44
N LEU A 158 -6.03 19.46 11.43
CA LEU A 158 -5.94 20.12 12.73
C LEU A 158 -5.26 21.51 12.65
N ARG A 159 -4.34 21.73 11.69
CA ARG A 159 -3.69 23.02 11.42
C ARG A 159 -4.64 24.03 10.79
N GLU A 160 -5.59 23.55 9.98
CA GLU A 160 -6.60 24.36 9.30
C GLU A 160 -7.81 24.67 10.20
N ALA A 161 -8.01 23.89 11.26
CA ALA A 161 -9.11 24.06 12.20
C ALA A 161 -9.01 25.37 13.01
N SER A 162 -10.17 25.91 13.35
CA SER A 162 -10.33 27.03 14.27
C SER A 162 -10.20 26.59 15.73
N VAL A 163 -9.92 27.55 16.62
CA VAL A 163 -9.86 27.30 18.07
C VAL A 163 -11.19 26.75 18.59
N GLN A 164 -12.30 27.21 18.03
CA GLN A 164 -13.66 26.80 18.38
C GLN A 164 -13.90 25.32 18.03
N GLU A 165 -13.50 24.89 16.83
CA GLU A 165 -13.62 23.50 16.41
C GLU A 165 -12.75 22.57 17.29
N ILE A 166 -11.55 23.01 17.66
CA ILE A 166 -10.66 22.24 18.54
C ILE A 166 -11.23 22.12 19.96
N THR A 167 -11.86 23.18 20.46
CA THR A 167 -12.49 23.21 21.78
C THR A 167 -13.77 22.35 21.84
N ALA A 168 -14.37 22.04 20.69
CA ALA A 168 -15.50 21.11 20.63
C ALA A 168 -15.11 19.66 20.98
N VAL A 169 -13.82 19.33 20.98
CA VAL A 169 -13.33 18.01 21.39
C VAL A 169 -13.38 17.89 22.93
N PRO A 170 -14.04 16.86 23.49
CA PRO A 170 -14.17 16.71 24.93
C PRO A 170 -12.83 16.74 25.67
N GLY A 171 -12.76 17.58 26.71
CA GLY A 171 -11.58 17.70 27.56
C GLY A 171 -10.47 18.60 27.01
N ILE A 172 -10.73 19.34 25.91
CA ILE A 172 -9.85 20.37 25.36
C ILE A 172 -10.42 21.75 25.71
N GLY A 173 -9.68 22.54 26.48
CA GLY A 173 -10.03 23.94 26.76
C GLY A 173 -9.38 24.90 25.77
N VAL A 174 -9.85 26.15 25.75
CA VAL A 174 -9.37 27.22 24.85
C VAL A 174 -7.85 27.40 24.93
N ALA A 175 -7.27 27.39 26.14
CA ALA A 175 -5.83 27.53 26.32
C ALA A 175 -5.04 26.39 25.66
N THR A 176 -5.51 25.15 25.79
CA THR A 176 -4.90 23.98 25.15
C THR A 176 -5.09 24.02 23.64
N ALA A 177 -6.27 24.42 23.15
CA ALA A 177 -6.54 24.56 21.73
C ALA A 177 -5.60 25.57 21.05
N SER A 178 -5.39 26.73 21.68
CA SER A 178 -4.44 27.74 21.21
C SER A 178 -3.00 27.24 21.22
N ALA A 179 -2.58 26.56 22.29
CA ALA A 179 -1.23 25.99 22.39
C ALA A 179 -0.96 24.92 21.33
N VAL A 180 -1.96 24.10 21.02
CA VAL A 180 -1.89 23.10 19.93
C VAL A 180 -1.69 23.79 18.59
N LEU A 181 -2.53 24.77 18.22
CA LEU A 181 -2.38 25.49 16.95
C LEU A 181 -1.03 26.20 16.84
N GLN A 182 -0.56 26.80 17.93
CA GLN A 182 0.73 27.47 17.96
C GLN A 182 1.89 26.49 17.71
N ALA A 183 1.92 25.36 18.41
CA ALA A 183 2.94 24.34 18.21
C ALA A 183 2.93 23.80 16.78
N LEU A 184 1.73 23.52 16.23
CA LEU A 184 1.60 23.00 14.87
C LEU A 184 2.02 24.00 13.79
N ARG A 185 1.89 25.32 14.03
CA ARG A 185 2.34 26.39 13.13
C ARG A 185 3.85 26.62 13.21
N ALA A 186 4.45 26.47 14.39
CA ALA A 186 5.90 26.60 14.60
C ALA A 186 6.67 25.50 13.83
N ASP A 187 6.17 24.26 13.84
CA ASP A 187 6.77 23.14 13.10
C ASP A 187 6.66 23.26 11.56
N GLY A 188 5.87 24.21 11.05
CA GLY A 188 5.72 24.47 9.61
C GLY A 188 6.64 25.57 9.06
N GLY A 189 7.39 26.26 9.93
CA GLY A 189 8.09 27.50 9.61
C GLY A 189 9.56 27.39 9.18
N THR A 190 10.14 26.20 9.06
CA THR A 190 11.58 26.04 8.70
C THR A 190 11.83 25.83 7.20
N SER A 191 10.85 26.07 6.33
CA SER A 191 11.12 26.24 4.88
C SER A 191 11.04 27.73 4.56
N ALA A 192 12.13 28.44 4.84
CA ALA A 192 12.29 29.84 4.46
C ALA A 192 12.13 29.97 2.95
N VAL A 193 11.07 30.66 2.54
CA VAL A 193 10.94 31.26 1.21
C VAL A 193 12.05 32.29 1.09
N VAL A 194 13.06 31.99 0.28
CA VAL A 194 14.00 32.99 -0.20
C VAL A 194 13.30 33.69 -1.38
N PRO A 195 13.04 35.00 -1.33
CA PRO A 195 12.61 35.73 -2.50
C PRO A 195 13.78 35.82 -3.48
N ASP A 196 13.58 35.24 -4.67
CA ASP A 196 14.50 35.35 -5.80
C ASP A 196 14.54 36.82 -6.28
N SER A 197 15.61 37.51 -5.91
CA SER A 197 15.99 38.80 -6.48
C SER A 197 17.49 38.98 -6.29
N ALA A 198 18.26 38.48 -7.26
CA ALA A 198 19.53 39.07 -7.65
C ALA A 198 19.89 38.57 -9.06
N ALA A 199 19.66 39.44 -10.03
CA ALA A 199 20.18 39.33 -11.38
C ALA A 199 21.69 39.02 -11.35
N SER A 200 22.09 37.93 -12.01
CA SER A 200 23.48 37.70 -12.40
C SER A 200 23.71 38.18 -13.83
N PRO A 201 24.84 38.86 -14.12
CA PRO A 201 25.14 39.41 -15.43
C PRO A 201 25.55 38.31 -16.43
N PRO A 202 25.51 38.59 -17.75
CA PRO A 202 25.87 37.62 -18.78
C PRO A 202 27.38 37.35 -18.79
N VAL A 203 27.74 36.08 -18.97
CA VAL A 203 29.11 35.60 -19.17
C VAL A 203 29.57 35.97 -20.58
N PRO A 204 30.75 36.59 -20.79
CA PRO A 204 31.30 36.76 -22.13
C PRO A 204 31.92 35.46 -22.64
N ASP A 205 31.67 35.20 -23.91
CA ASP A 205 32.27 34.16 -24.75
C ASP A 205 33.80 34.35 -24.84
N SER A 206 34.58 33.29 -24.58
CA SER A 206 36.03 33.33 -24.74
C SER A 206 36.61 31.97 -25.11
N ALA A 207 36.98 31.89 -26.40
CA ALA A 207 38.25 31.41 -26.92
C ALA A 207 38.60 29.91 -26.81
N ALA A 208 38.38 29.22 -27.93
CA ALA A 208 39.39 28.50 -28.72
C ALA A 208 40.49 27.73 -27.96
N LEU A 209 40.28 26.41 -27.88
CA LEU A 209 41.33 25.42 -27.61
C LEU A 209 42.06 25.10 -28.94
N PRO A 210 43.41 25.16 -29.02
CA PRO A 210 44.14 24.79 -30.23
C PRO A 210 44.13 23.27 -30.47
N PRO A 211 44.21 22.80 -31.73
CA PRO A 211 44.15 21.40 -32.08
C PRO A 211 45.42 20.64 -31.65
N GLN A 212 45.22 19.43 -31.11
CA GLN A 212 46.29 18.48 -30.81
C GLN A 212 46.76 17.79 -32.12
N PRO A 213 48.06 17.49 -32.27
CA PRO A 213 48.61 16.86 -33.48
C PRO A 213 48.25 15.37 -33.58
N GLU A 214 47.94 14.92 -34.80
CA GLU A 214 47.69 13.50 -35.12
C GLU A 214 48.99 12.66 -35.07
N PRO A 215 48.92 11.40 -34.59
CA PRO A 215 50.05 10.47 -34.68
C PRO A 215 50.20 9.91 -36.12
N PRO A 216 51.43 9.59 -36.54
CA PRO A 216 51.75 9.19 -37.92
C PRO A 216 51.24 7.79 -38.25
N GLY A 217 50.86 7.61 -39.52
CA GLY A 217 50.45 6.33 -40.10
C GLY A 217 51.63 5.46 -40.54
N GLU A 218 51.56 4.18 -40.19
CA GLU A 218 52.32 3.02 -40.69
C GLU A 218 51.38 1.81 -40.43
N ASP A 219 51.17 0.80 -41.28
CA ASP A 219 51.67 0.50 -42.60
C ASP A 219 50.68 -0.49 -43.25
N ARG A 220 50.57 -0.41 -44.58
CA ARG A 220 49.71 -1.26 -45.42
C ARG A 220 50.46 -2.56 -45.68
N VAL A 221 50.00 -3.68 -45.10
CA VAL A 221 50.45 -5.01 -45.53
C VAL A 221 49.44 -5.58 -46.51
N GLU A 222 49.68 -5.34 -47.79
CA GLU A 222 49.23 -6.23 -48.86
C GLU A 222 50.17 -7.43 -48.90
N HIS A 223 49.62 -8.64 -48.77
CA HIS A 223 50.28 -9.84 -49.27
C HIS A 223 49.32 -10.57 -50.22
N HIS A 224 49.72 -10.52 -51.49
CA HIS A 224 49.36 -11.46 -52.54
C HIS A 224 49.68 -12.91 -52.11
N ASP A 225 48.73 -13.82 -52.31
CA ASP A 225 48.84 -14.96 -53.23
C ASP A 225 47.46 -15.53 -53.57
#